data_AF-A0A7C5Q3B2-F1
#
_entry.id   AF-A0A7C5Q3B2-F1
#
_cell.length_a   1.000
_cell.length_b   1.000
_cell.length_c   1.000
_cell.angle_alpha   90.00
_cell.angle_beta   90.00
_cell.angle_gamma   90.00
#
_symmetry.space_group_name_H-M   'P 1'
#
loop_
_entity.id
_entity.type
_entity.pdbx_description
1 polymer ?
#
loop_
_entity_poly.entity_id
_entity_poly.type
_entity_poly.pdbx_seq_one_letter_code
_entity_poly.pdbx_strand_id
1 'polypeptide(L)'
;MNLDRVSSGDNLPDEINVIIEIPALSDPVKYEVDKETGAMFVDRFMSTAMHYPCNYGYVPHTLSKDGDPVDVLVTTPVPLIAGSVI
;
A
#
# COMPACT_ATOMS: atom_id res chain seq x y z
N MET A 1 -10.49 -5.35 -8.53
CA MET A 1 -10.46 -3.88 -8.67
C MET A 1 -9.50 -3.54 -9.80
N ASN A 2 -9.70 -2.47 -10.56
CA ASN A 2 -8.74 -2.08 -11.60
C ASN A 2 -7.86 -0.95 -11.04
N LEU A 3 -6.84 -1.35 -10.27
CA LEU A 3 -5.96 -0.43 -9.55
C LEU A 3 -5.05 0.37 -10.49
N ASP A 4 -4.76 -0.17 -11.68
CA ASP A 4 -3.95 0.51 -12.71
C ASP A 4 -4.59 1.78 -13.28
N ARG A 5 -5.87 2.03 -12.98
CA ARG A 5 -6.59 3.23 -13.39
C ARG A 5 -6.57 4.35 -12.34
N VAL A 6 -5.98 4.09 -11.17
CA VAL A 6 -5.88 5.07 -10.09
C VAL A 6 -4.70 5.99 -10.40
N SER A 7 -4.95 7.30 -10.56
CA SER A 7 -3.88 8.28 -10.75
C SER A 7 -2.97 8.36 -9.51
N SER A 8 -1.75 8.88 -9.65
CA SER A 8 -0.85 9.09 -8.51
C SER A 8 -1.35 10.15 -7.51
N GLY A 9 -2.31 10.99 -7.91
CA GLY A 9 -2.85 12.11 -7.12
C GLY A 9 -3.33 13.25 -8.03
N ASP A 10 -4.15 14.15 -7.49
CA ASP A 10 -4.73 15.26 -8.25
C ASP A 10 -3.87 16.55 -8.18
N ASN A 11 -3.06 16.71 -7.13
CA ASN A 11 -2.17 17.86 -6.93
C ASN A 11 -0.79 17.43 -6.40
N LEU A 12 0.01 16.81 -7.27
CA LEU A 12 1.34 16.32 -6.90
C LEU A 12 2.33 17.48 -6.69
N PRO A 13 3.22 17.41 -5.67
CA PRO A 13 3.40 16.31 -4.71
C PRO A 13 2.59 16.45 -3.41
N ASP A 14 1.76 17.48 -3.28
CA ASP A 14 1.09 17.82 -2.01
C ASP A 14 -0.07 16.86 -1.69
N GLU A 15 -0.74 16.33 -2.71
CA GLU A 15 -1.83 15.37 -2.61
C GLU A 15 -1.54 14.14 -3.49
N ILE A 16 -1.45 12.98 -2.85
CA ILE A 16 -1.14 11.69 -3.49
C ILE A 16 -2.24 10.68 -3.17
N ASN A 17 -2.50 9.76 -4.09
CA ASN A 17 -3.31 8.57 -3.84
C ASN A 17 -2.42 7.43 -3.35
N VAL A 18 -2.85 6.74 -2.30
CA VAL A 18 -2.15 5.56 -1.75
C VAL A 18 -3.05 4.34 -1.81
N ILE A 19 -2.59 3.28 -2.48
CA ILE A 19 -3.27 1.99 -2.47
C ILE A 19 -2.80 1.20 -1.25
N ILE A 20 -3.71 0.90 -0.34
CA ILE A 20 -3.39 0.22 0.92
C ILE A 20 -3.16 -1.27 0.69
N GLU A 21 -2.04 -1.78 1.17
CA GLU A 21 -1.70 -3.21 1.12
C GLU A 21 -1.85 -3.87 2.49
N ILE A 22 -1.46 -3.17 3.56
CA ILE A 22 -1.46 -3.69 4.93
C ILE A 22 -2.19 -2.68 5.84
N PRO A 23 -3.34 -3.05 6.42
CA PRO A 23 -4.01 -2.23 7.42
C PRO A 23 -3.17 -2.03 8.68
N ALA A 24 -3.35 -0.88 9.34
CA ALA A 24 -2.73 -0.66 10.64
C ALA A 24 -3.15 -1.76 11.65
N LEU A 25 -2.19 -2.26 12.43
CA LEU A 25 -2.39 -3.25 13.49
C LEU A 25 -3.02 -4.59 13.02
N SER A 26 -2.98 -4.90 11.71
CA SER A 26 -3.45 -6.19 11.20
C SER A 26 -2.53 -7.35 11.61
N ASP A 27 -2.99 -8.58 11.35
CA ASP A 27 -2.16 -9.78 11.47
C ASP A 27 -0.82 -9.62 10.72
N PRO A 28 0.26 -10.27 11.19
CA PRO A 28 1.63 -10.10 10.70
C PRO A 28 1.87 -10.80 9.34
N VAL A 29 1.13 -10.39 8.32
CA VAL A 29 1.26 -10.84 6.93
C VAL A 29 1.62 -9.64 6.06
N LYS A 30 2.75 -9.71 5.36
CA LYS A 30 3.06 -8.75 4.32
C LYS A 30 2.31 -9.15 3.06
N TYR A 31 1.23 -8.43 2.80
CA TYR A 31 0.56 -8.47 1.51
C TYR A 31 1.20 -7.47 0.55
N GLU A 32 1.09 -7.76 -0.74
CA GLU A 32 1.59 -6.90 -1.82
C GLU A 32 0.69 -7.05 -3.04
N VAL A 33 0.40 -5.94 -3.73
CA VAL A 33 -0.31 -5.96 -5.00
C VAL A 33 0.66 -6.38 -6.09
N ASP A 34 0.38 -7.52 -6.72
CA ASP A 34 1.03 -7.91 -7.97
C ASP A 34 0.60 -6.97 -9.10
N LYS A 35 1.56 -6.32 -9.76
CA LYS A 35 1.28 -5.25 -10.72
C LYS A 35 0.77 -5.78 -12.07
N GLU A 36 1.01 -7.06 -12.40
CA GLU A 36 0.52 -7.65 -13.64
C GLU A 36 -0.96 -8.05 -13.53
N THR A 37 -1.36 -8.61 -12.39
CA THR A 37 -2.71 -9.14 -12.18
C THR A 37 -3.62 -8.21 -11.38
N GLY A 38 -3.06 -7.25 -10.65
CA GLY A 38 -3.78 -6.38 -9.72
C GLY A 38 -4.33 -7.10 -8.48
N ALA A 39 -3.88 -8.33 -8.21
CA ALA A 39 -4.32 -9.12 -7.07
C ALA A 39 -3.42 -8.91 -5.84
N MET A 40 -3.99 -9.07 -4.64
CA MET A 40 -3.22 -9.08 -3.39
C MET A 40 -2.57 -10.45 -3.22
N PHE A 41 -1.24 -10.51 -3.22
CA PHE A 41 -0.45 -11.70 -2.93
C PHE A 41 0.11 -11.66 -1.51
N VAL A 42 0.33 -12.85 -0.94
CA VAL A 42 1.12 -13.00 0.28
C VAL A 42 2.58 -13.05 -0.13
N ASP A 43 3.33 -12.00 0.20
CA ASP A 43 4.79 -12.01 0.02
C ASP A 43 5.43 -12.88 1.11
N ARG A 44 5.11 -12.60 2.38
CA ARG A 44 5.64 -13.36 3.52
C ARG A 44 4.82 -13.17 4.80
N PHE A 45 4.97 -14.13 5.72
CA PHE A 45 4.60 -13.96 7.12
C PHE A 45 5.74 -13.26 7.87
N MET A 46 5.43 -12.29 8.74
CA MET A 46 6.45 -11.63 9.56
C MET A 46 6.90 -12.55 10.69
N SER A 47 8.21 -12.65 10.91
CA SER A 47 8.81 -13.52 11.93
C SER A 47 8.95 -12.88 13.30
N THR A 48 8.77 -11.56 13.40
CA THR A 48 8.81 -10.79 14.64
C THR A 48 7.41 -10.54 15.18
N ALA A 49 7.27 -10.49 16.51
CA ALA A 49 6.01 -10.15 17.19
C ALA A 49 5.72 -8.63 17.12
N MET A 50 5.59 -8.11 15.90
CA MET A 50 5.35 -6.71 15.59
C MET A 50 4.21 -6.60 14.58
N HIS A 51 3.50 -5.47 14.63
CA HIS A 51 2.48 -5.10 13.65
C HIS A 51 2.83 -3.74 13.04
N TYR A 52 2.28 -3.45 11.85
CA TYR A 52 2.43 -2.13 11.26
C TYR A 52 1.68 -1.09 12.12
N PRO A 53 2.35 -0.01 12.56
CA PRO A 53 1.73 0.99 13.44
C PRO A 53 0.78 1.94 12.71
N CYS A 54 0.86 1.97 11.37
CA CYS A 54 0.05 2.77 10.44
C CYS A 54 -0.33 1.88 9.26
N ASN A 55 -1.27 2.33 8.43
CA ASN A 55 -1.54 1.62 7.18
C ASN A 55 -0.32 1.75 6.27
N TYR A 56 -0.01 0.71 5.52
CA TYR A 56 1.08 0.69 4.57
C TYR A 56 0.53 0.42 3.18
N GLY A 57 1.08 1.13 2.20
CA GLY A 57 0.71 1.03 0.81
C GLY A 57 1.70 1.75 -0.08
N TYR A 58 1.34 1.91 -1.34
CA TYR A 58 2.20 2.53 -2.35
C TYR A 58 1.45 3.57 -3.20
N VAL A 59 2.20 4.48 -3.80
CA VAL A 59 1.67 5.45 -4.78
C VAL A 59 1.73 4.85 -6.19
N PRO A 60 0.60 4.66 -6.88
CA PRO A 60 0.60 4.09 -8.23
C PRO A 60 1.35 5.01 -9.21
N HIS A 61 1.89 4.40 -10.28
CA HIS A 61 2.62 5.09 -11.36
C HIS A 61 3.84 5.93 -10.89
N THR A 62 4.47 5.52 -9.79
CA THR A 62 5.78 6.04 -9.37
C THR A 62 6.84 4.95 -9.53
N LEU A 63 8.11 5.35 -9.61
CA LEU A 63 9.24 4.43 -9.74
C LEU A 63 10.43 4.96 -8.94
N SER A 64 10.78 4.23 -7.89
CA SER A 64 11.98 4.42 -7.08
C SER A 64 13.22 3.85 -7.78
N LYS A 65 14.40 4.08 -7.20
CA LYS A 65 15.69 3.66 -7.77
C LYS A 65 15.94 2.15 -7.72
N ASP A 66 15.23 1.45 -6.86
CA ASP A 66 15.21 -0.01 -6.72
C ASP A 66 14.23 -0.69 -7.68
N GLY A 67 13.40 0.07 -8.38
CA GLY A 67 12.44 -0.45 -9.36
C GLY A 67 11.02 -0.61 -8.83
N ASP A 68 10.78 -0.29 -7.57
CA ASP A 68 9.47 -0.40 -6.94
C ASP A 68 8.75 0.96 -6.91
N PRO A 69 7.41 0.99 -6.79
CA PRO A 69 6.70 2.22 -6.50
C PRO A 69 7.12 2.84 -5.16
N VAL A 70 6.81 4.12 -4.95
CA VAL A 70 7.07 4.81 -3.69
C VAL A 70 6.13 4.28 -2.60
N ASP A 71 6.72 3.79 -1.52
CA ASP A 71 6.01 3.33 -0.32
C ASP A 71 5.59 4.47 0.59
N VAL A 72 4.43 4.30 1.26
CA VAL A 72 3.85 5.28 2.18
C VAL A 72 3.29 4.60 3.42
N LEU A 73 3.59 5.19 4.59
CA LEU A 73 2.88 4.92 5.84
C LEU A 73 1.82 6.00 6.05
N VAL A 74 0.55 5.58 6.11
CA VAL A 74 -0.60 6.48 6.25
C VAL A 74 -1.15 6.37 7.67
N THR A 75 -0.95 7.42 8.46
CA THR A 75 -1.49 7.53 9.82
C THR A 75 -2.97 7.93 9.77
N THR A 76 -3.84 7.07 10.29
CA THR A 76 -5.29 7.30 10.36
C THR A 76 -5.84 6.95 11.74
N PRO A 77 -7.02 7.47 12.15
CA PRO A 77 -7.64 7.11 13.42
C PRO A 77 -8.11 5.64 13.50
N VAL A 78 -8.33 5.00 12.36
CA VAL A 78 -8.80 3.61 12.24
C VAL A 78 -8.07 2.88 11.10
N PRO A 79 -7.85 1.55 11.21
CA PRO A 79 -7.29 0.76 10.11
C PRO A 79 -8.16 0.83 8.85
N LEU A 80 -7.50 0.87 7.69
CA LEU A 80 -8.16 0.85 6.38
C LEU A 80 -8.29 -0.58 5.84
N ILE A 81 -8.93 -0.72 4.68
CA ILE A 81 -9.13 -2.02 4.02
C ILE A 81 -8.03 -2.22 2.96
N ALA A 82 -7.43 -3.41 2.89
CA ALA A 82 -6.50 -3.73 1.81
C ALA A 82 -7.18 -3.59 0.43
N GLY A 83 -6.50 -2.93 -0.50
CA GLY A 83 -7.01 -2.57 -1.83
C GLY A 83 -7.84 -1.27 -1.87
N SER A 84 -8.11 -0.62 -0.73
CA SER A 84 -8.70 0.72 -0.73
C SER A 84 -7.68 1.78 -1.16
N VAL A 85 -8.19 2.91 -1.66
CA VAL A 85 -7.39 4.09 -2.03
C VAL A 85 -7.73 5.21 -1.05
N ILE A 86 -6.71 5.89 -0.52
CA ILE A 86 -6.83 7.08 0.32
C ILE A 86 -6.01 8.23 -0.27
#